data_AF-A0A317JI47-F1
#
_entry.id   AF-A0A317JI47-F1
#
_cell.length_a   1.000
_cell.length_b   1.000
_cell.length_c   1.000
_cell.angle_alpha   90.00
_cell.angle_beta   90.00
_cell.angle_gamma   90.00
#
_symmetry.space_group_name_H-M   'P 1'
#
loop_
_entity.id
_entity.type
_entity.pdbx_description
1 polymer ?
#
loop_
_entity_poly.entity_id
_entity_poly.type
_entity_poly.pdbx_seq_one_letter_code
_entity_poly.pdbx_strand_id
1 'polypeptide(L)'
;MAKNKVSSIGSGFAEHLMEDLRDPRAAAMYLMVSLEDEDVAYFKVALGNVARAHGIGAVSKMTEIPRPTLYNILKEESNPSLATIFKVLNACGLKIAIVPSEQPNLAELVGATPLPRTEVVKKLMAYIKEHGLIEDMLEAEQKEIEIMARESHHLLQRARSTPITDSPKMMKKRV
;
A
#
# COMPACT_ATOMS: atom_id res chain seq x y z
N MET A 1 20.81 -37.04 10.73
CA MET A 1 20.81 -35.56 10.62
C MET A 1 19.94 -35.18 9.44
N ALA A 2 18.72 -34.71 9.69
CA ALA A 2 17.85 -34.12 8.66
C ALA A 2 16.83 -33.24 9.39
N LYS A 3 17.08 -31.93 9.47
CA LYS A 3 16.07 -30.96 9.87
C LYS A 3 16.08 -29.80 8.88
N ASN A 4 14.90 -29.59 8.31
CA ASN A 4 14.34 -28.34 7.81
C ASN A 4 14.86 -27.76 6.49
N LYS A 5 14.31 -28.28 5.40
CA LYS A 5 14.19 -27.60 4.09
C LYS A 5 12.82 -26.89 3.92
N VAL A 6 11.98 -26.90 4.96
CA VAL A 6 10.60 -26.33 4.92
C VAL A 6 10.56 -24.85 5.32
N SER A 7 11.62 -24.29 5.92
CA SER A 7 11.67 -22.88 6.33
C SER A 7 11.92 -21.89 5.20
N SER A 8 12.30 -22.33 4.00
CA SER A 8 12.67 -21.42 2.89
C SER A 8 11.51 -21.01 1.99
N ILE A 9 10.34 -21.66 2.07
CA ILE A 9 9.17 -21.32 1.24
C ILE A 9 8.36 -20.19 1.89
N GLY A 10 8.25 -20.20 3.23
CA GLY A 10 7.56 -19.14 3.98
C GLY A 10 8.32 -17.82 4.05
N SER A 11 9.65 -17.82 3.96
CA SER A 11 10.46 -16.60 4.01
C SER A 11 10.30 -15.74 2.75
N GLY A 12 10.23 -16.36 1.57
CA GLY A 12 10.07 -15.64 0.31
C GLY A 12 8.71 -14.94 0.20
N PHE A 13 7.63 -15.60 0.63
CA PHE A 13 6.30 -14.98 0.65
C PHE A 13 6.24 -13.79 1.63
N ALA A 14 6.84 -13.92 2.82
CA ALA A 14 6.89 -12.85 3.80
C ALA A 14 7.75 -11.66 3.35
N GLU A 15 8.85 -11.89 2.64
CA GLU A 15 9.70 -10.84 2.07
C GLU A 15 8.99 -10.04 0.98
N HIS A 16 8.33 -10.72 0.04
CA HIS A 16 7.54 -10.06 -1.01
C HIS A 16 6.36 -9.27 -0.43
N LEU A 17 5.66 -9.84 0.55
CA LEU A 17 4.58 -9.14 1.25
C LEU A 17 5.07 -7.82 1.87
N MET A 18 6.22 -7.82 2.54
CA MET A 18 6.76 -6.59 3.16
C MET A 18 7.16 -5.52 2.15
N GLU A 19 7.55 -5.91 0.95
CA GLU A 19 7.85 -4.99 -0.15
C GLU A 19 6.57 -4.34 -0.68
N ASP A 20 5.55 -5.15 -0.98
CA ASP A 20 4.25 -4.68 -1.47
C ASP A 20 3.56 -3.74 -0.47
N LEU A 21 3.60 -4.07 0.82
CA LEU A 21 2.96 -3.27 1.88
C LEU A 21 3.60 -1.89 2.11
N ARG A 22 4.66 -1.52 1.38
CA ARG A 22 5.17 -0.13 1.35
C ARG A 22 4.32 0.77 0.48
N ASP A 23 3.63 0.22 -0.51
CA ASP A 23 2.64 0.95 -1.30
C ASP A 23 1.35 1.10 -0.48
N PRO A 24 0.91 2.34 -0.17
CA PRO A 24 -0.34 2.57 0.53
C PRO A 24 -1.56 1.91 -0.12
N ARG A 25 -1.58 1.72 -1.45
CA ARG A 25 -2.70 1.05 -2.14
C ARG A 25 -2.76 -0.43 -1.78
N ALA A 26 -1.63 -1.13 -1.90
CA ALA A 26 -1.52 -2.53 -1.51
C ALA A 26 -1.80 -2.74 -0.01
N ALA A 27 -1.28 -1.84 0.84
CA ALA A 27 -1.56 -1.86 2.28
C ALA A 27 -3.05 -1.66 2.60
N ALA A 28 -3.74 -0.75 1.89
CA ALA A 28 -5.18 -0.55 2.07
C ALA A 28 -5.98 -1.80 1.69
N MET A 29 -5.67 -2.43 0.55
CA MET A 29 -6.33 -3.68 0.13
C MET A 29 -6.10 -4.80 1.13
N TYR A 30 -4.86 -4.96 1.59
CA TYR A 30 -4.50 -5.97 2.58
C TYR A 30 -5.28 -5.78 3.89
N LEU A 31 -5.42 -4.54 4.36
CA LEU A 31 -6.19 -4.22 5.55
C LEU A 31 -7.70 -4.41 5.36
N MET A 32 -8.25 -4.10 4.18
CA MET A 32 -9.66 -4.35 3.86
C MET A 32 -10.00 -5.84 3.91
N VAL A 33 -9.18 -6.68 3.27
CA VAL A 33 -9.36 -8.14 3.31
C VAL A 33 -9.26 -8.65 4.75
N SER A 34 -8.37 -8.08 5.56
CA SER A 34 -8.26 -8.47 6.97
C SER A 34 -9.48 -8.11 7.84
N LEU A 35 -10.43 -7.33 7.33
CA LEU A 35 -11.67 -6.96 8.00
C LEU A 35 -12.91 -7.71 7.48
N GLU A 36 -12.82 -8.55 6.46
CA GLU A 36 -13.98 -9.20 5.82
C GLU A 36 -14.82 -10.05 6.79
N ASP A 37 -14.19 -10.78 7.71
CA ASP A 37 -14.87 -11.63 8.70
C ASP A 37 -15.11 -10.94 10.05
N GLU A 38 -15.04 -9.60 10.10
CA GLU A 38 -15.08 -8.80 11.34
C GLU A 38 -13.99 -9.18 12.37
N ASP A 39 -12.93 -9.84 11.91
CA ASP A 39 -11.83 -10.30 12.76
C ASP A 39 -10.87 -9.16 13.10
N VAL A 40 -11.19 -8.47 14.21
CA VAL A 40 -10.35 -7.40 14.77
C VAL A 40 -8.96 -7.91 15.17
N ALA A 41 -8.83 -9.18 15.58
CA ALA A 41 -7.56 -9.75 15.98
C ALA A 41 -6.61 -9.86 14.77
N TYR A 42 -7.13 -10.39 13.67
CA TYR A 42 -6.41 -10.48 12.39
C TYR A 42 -6.08 -9.10 11.82
N PHE A 43 -7.01 -8.15 11.85
CA PHE A 43 -6.77 -6.76 11.42
C PHE A 43 -5.59 -6.10 12.17
N LYS A 44 -5.49 -6.30 13.50
CA LYS A 44 -4.36 -5.73 14.28
C LYS A 44 -3.02 -6.32 13.86
N VAL A 45 -2.97 -7.62 13.59
CA VAL A 45 -1.76 -8.29 13.10
C VAL A 45 -1.39 -7.75 11.72
N ALA A 46 -2.36 -7.60 10.82
CA ALA A 46 -2.18 -7.03 9.50
C ALA A 46 -1.68 -5.58 9.56
N LEU A 47 -2.27 -4.74 10.43
CA LEU A 47 -1.80 -3.38 10.70
C LEU A 47 -0.36 -3.36 11.25
N GLY A 48 -0.01 -4.35 12.06
CA GLY A 48 1.37 -4.61 12.49
C GLY A 48 2.33 -4.84 11.34
N ASN A 49 1.93 -5.61 10.32
CA ASN A 49 2.74 -5.86 9.14
C ASN A 49 2.91 -4.60 8.29
N VAL A 50 1.84 -3.85 8.06
CA VAL A 50 1.88 -2.55 7.38
C VAL A 50 2.83 -1.58 8.11
N ALA A 51 2.68 -1.43 9.43
CA ALA A 51 3.55 -0.54 10.20
C ALA A 51 5.03 -0.95 10.17
N ARG A 52 5.33 -2.25 10.02
CA ARG A 52 6.71 -2.74 9.83
C ARG A 52 7.23 -2.45 8.42
N ALA A 53 6.43 -2.66 7.38
CA ALA A 53 6.77 -2.37 5.99
C ALA A 53 7.12 -0.89 5.78
N HIS A 54 6.35 0.01 6.39
CA HIS A 54 6.58 1.47 6.40
C HIS A 54 7.71 1.91 7.36
N GLY A 55 8.32 0.99 8.10
CA GLY A 55 9.41 1.26 9.02
C GLY A 55 8.91 1.73 10.40
N ILE A 56 8.97 0.82 11.37
CA ILE A 56 8.47 1.05 12.74
C ILE A 56 9.07 2.30 13.43
N GLY A 57 10.29 2.69 13.05
CA GLY A 57 10.93 3.88 13.57
C GLY A 57 10.34 5.20 13.05
N ALA A 58 9.94 5.23 11.79
CA ALA A 58 9.24 6.37 11.21
C ALA A 58 7.84 6.49 11.83
N VAL A 59 7.11 5.37 11.89
CA VAL A 59 5.78 5.29 12.51
C VAL A 59 5.84 5.73 13.98
N SER A 60 6.82 5.26 14.75
CA SER A 60 7.02 5.68 16.15
C SER A 60 7.19 7.20 16.28
N LYS A 61 7.99 7.81 15.41
CA LYS A 61 8.22 9.25 15.41
C LYS A 61 6.96 10.04 15.04
N MET A 62 6.21 9.59 14.04
CA MET A 62 5.00 10.28 13.56
C MET A 62 3.81 10.14 14.52
N THR A 63 3.70 9.01 15.21
CA THR A 63 2.60 8.73 16.14
C THR A 63 2.88 9.20 17.57
N GLU A 64 4.13 9.52 17.88
CA GLU A 64 4.67 9.76 19.23
C GLU A 64 4.52 8.55 20.17
N ILE A 65 4.38 7.35 19.60
CA ILE A 65 4.26 6.10 20.35
C ILE A 65 5.63 5.41 20.35
N PRO A 66 6.19 5.03 21.51
CA PRO A 66 7.46 4.31 21.56
C PRO A 66 7.42 3.00 20.77
N ARG A 67 8.52 2.66 20.07
CA ARG A 67 8.64 1.39 19.31
C ARG A 67 8.23 0.15 20.11
N PRO A 68 8.65 -0.04 21.39
CA PRO A 68 8.24 -1.21 22.18
C PRO A 68 6.72 -1.27 22.38
N THR A 69 6.10 -0.11 22.57
CA THR A 69 4.64 0.02 22.70
C THR A 69 3.97 -0.34 21.38
N LEU A 70 4.46 0.16 20.24
CA LEU A 70 3.95 -0.21 18.91
C LEU A 70 3.97 -1.72 18.66
N TYR A 71 5.05 -2.40 19.06
CA TYR A 71 5.12 -3.85 18.95
C TYR A 71 4.11 -4.59 19.83
N ASN A 72 3.68 -4.00 20.94
CA ASN A 72 2.71 -4.62 21.83
C ASN A 72 1.26 -4.35 21.41
N ILE A 73 0.95 -3.15 20.92
CA ILE A 73 -0.41 -2.76 20.52
C ILE A 73 -0.83 -3.27 19.14
N LEU A 74 0.10 -3.87 18.38
CA LEU A 74 -0.14 -4.48 17.07
C LEU A 74 0.00 -6.02 17.12
N LYS A 75 -0.24 -6.60 18.30
CA LYS A 75 -0.35 -8.05 18.51
C LYS A 75 -1.82 -8.47 18.60
N GLU A 76 -2.06 -9.74 18.35
CA GLU A 76 -3.39 -10.35 18.34
C GLU A 76 -4.16 -10.12 19.66
N GLU A 77 -3.50 -10.25 20.81
CA GLU A 77 -4.11 -10.16 22.14
C GLU A 77 -4.24 -8.73 22.69
N SER A 78 -3.80 -7.72 21.93
CA SER A 78 -3.79 -6.33 22.39
C SER A 78 -5.10 -5.61 22.08
N ASN A 79 -5.47 -4.61 22.87
CA ASN A 79 -6.67 -3.80 22.63
C ASN A 79 -6.28 -2.31 22.44
N PRO A 80 -5.68 -1.94 21.29
CA PRO A 80 -5.37 -0.55 21.01
C PRO A 80 -6.64 0.29 20.97
N SER A 81 -6.57 1.51 21.50
CA SER A 81 -7.67 2.47 21.32
C SER A 81 -7.86 2.79 19.84
N LEU A 82 -9.08 3.14 19.42
CA LEU A 82 -9.36 3.57 18.05
C LEU A 82 -8.50 4.78 17.63
N ALA A 83 -8.23 5.70 18.56
CA ALA A 83 -7.33 6.84 18.33
C ALA A 83 -5.90 6.38 18.00
N THR A 84 -5.42 5.30 18.65
CA THR A 84 -4.13 4.68 18.36
C THR A 84 -4.11 4.08 16.96
N ILE A 85 -5.16 3.35 16.58
CA ILE A 85 -5.30 2.78 15.23
C ILE A 85 -5.23 3.88 14.18
N PHE A 86 -5.99 4.97 14.35
CA PHE A 86 -5.95 6.11 13.42
C PHE A 86 -4.57 6.75 13.31
N LYS A 87 -3.86 6.93 14.42
CA LYS A 87 -2.48 7.44 14.40
C LYS A 87 -1.57 6.56 13.55
N VAL A 88 -1.63 5.24 13.73
CA VAL A 88 -0.80 4.28 12.98
C VAL A 88 -1.16 4.28 11.50
N LEU A 89 -2.46 4.24 11.15
CA LEU A 89 -2.93 4.32 9.76
C LEU A 89 -2.43 5.60 9.08
N ASN A 90 -2.64 6.76 9.70
CA ASN A 90 -2.19 8.05 9.17
C ASN A 90 -0.66 8.09 8.98
N ALA A 91 0.10 7.51 9.91
CA ALA A 91 1.55 7.41 9.78
C ALA A 91 2.01 6.50 8.62
N CYS A 92 1.16 5.58 8.18
CA CYS A 92 1.37 4.74 7.00
C CYS A 92 0.74 5.34 5.72
N GLY A 93 0.20 6.56 5.78
CA GLY A 93 -0.46 7.20 4.63
C GLY A 93 -1.88 6.69 4.35
N LEU A 94 -2.49 5.98 5.31
CA LEU A 94 -3.82 5.36 5.19
C LEU A 94 -4.86 6.13 5.99
N LYS A 95 -6.12 6.03 5.56
CA LYS A 95 -7.29 6.61 6.23
C LYS A 95 -8.43 5.60 6.24
N ILE A 96 -9.32 5.70 7.23
CA ILE A 96 -10.57 4.94 7.26
C ILE A 96 -11.64 5.74 6.53
N ALA A 97 -12.45 5.04 5.72
CA ALA A 97 -13.65 5.56 5.10
C ALA A 97 -14.88 4.83 5.64
N ILE A 98 -16.00 5.54 5.79
CA ILE A 98 -17.30 4.96 6.11
C ILE A 98 -18.05 4.84 4.79
N VAL A 99 -18.37 3.62 4.41
CA VAL A 99 -19.13 3.29 3.20
C VAL A 99 -20.43 2.59 3.59
N PRO A 100 -21.48 2.64 2.76
CA PRO A 100 -22.64 1.78 2.95
C PRO A 100 -22.20 0.31 3.09
N SER A 101 -22.81 -0.44 4.02
CA SER A 101 -22.49 -1.88 4.17
C SER A 101 -22.99 -2.72 2.99
N GLU A 102 -23.85 -2.13 2.16
CA GLU A 102 -24.32 -2.69 0.91
C GLU A 102 -23.30 -2.39 -0.18
N GLN A 103 -22.32 -3.29 -0.36
CA GLN A 103 -21.87 -3.53 -1.72
C GLN A 103 -23.06 -4.17 -2.44
N PRO A 104 -23.48 -3.68 -3.63
CA PRO A 104 -24.58 -4.33 -4.34
C PRO A 104 -24.19 -5.78 -4.52
N ASN A 105 -24.90 -6.66 -3.83
CA ASN A 105 -24.60 -8.08 -3.95
C ASN A 105 -24.85 -8.43 -5.43
N LEU A 106 -24.12 -9.41 -5.96
CA LEU A 106 -24.24 -9.70 -7.39
C LEU A 106 -25.70 -9.97 -7.80
N ALA A 107 -26.52 -10.55 -6.92
CA ALA A 107 -27.94 -10.79 -7.15
C ALA A 107 -28.83 -9.53 -7.10
N GLU A 108 -28.44 -8.45 -6.43
CA GLU A 108 -29.09 -7.13 -6.57
C GLU A 108 -28.75 -6.50 -7.92
N LEU A 109 -27.51 -6.67 -8.38
CA LEU A 109 -27.04 -6.13 -9.64
C LEU A 109 -27.56 -6.91 -10.86
N VAL A 110 -27.55 -8.25 -10.79
CA VAL A 110 -27.94 -9.12 -11.90
C VAL A 110 -29.32 -9.74 -11.75
N GLY A 111 -29.94 -9.66 -10.58
CA GLY A 111 -31.17 -10.36 -10.23
C GLY A 111 -30.88 -11.69 -9.54
N ALA A 112 -31.78 -12.12 -8.64
CA ALA A 112 -31.66 -13.41 -7.91
C ALA A 112 -31.95 -14.65 -8.77
N THR A 113 -32.34 -14.47 -10.04
CA THR A 113 -32.57 -15.56 -10.99
C THR A 113 -31.25 -16.01 -11.63
N PRO A 114 -31.01 -17.33 -11.77
CA PRO A 114 -29.82 -17.84 -12.44
C PRO A 114 -29.71 -17.30 -13.87
N LEU A 115 -28.61 -16.59 -14.14
CA LEU A 115 -28.32 -16.02 -15.46
C LEU A 115 -27.17 -16.77 -16.14
N PRO A 116 -27.17 -16.85 -17.48
CA PRO A 116 -25.98 -17.28 -18.22
C PRO A 116 -24.79 -16.36 -17.90
N ARG A 117 -23.58 -16.93 -17.82
CA ARG A 117 -22.33 -16.18 -17.56
C ARG A 117 -22.19 -14.94 -18.44
N THR A 118 -22.59 -15.02 -19.72
CA THR A 118 -22.54 -13.91 -20.67
C THR A 118 -23.39 -12.71 -20.23
N GLU A 119 -24.57 -12.94 -19.65
CA GLU A 119 -25.45 -11.87 -19.17
C GLU A 119 -24.95 -11.27 -17.86
N VAL A 120 -24.38 -12.11 -16.97
CA VAL A 120 -23.69 -11.62 -15.77
C VAL A 120 -22.54 -10.69 -16.15
N VAL A 121 -21.70 -11.10 -17.12
CA VAL A 121 -20.58 -10.28 -17.60
C VAL A 121 -21.05 -8.96 -18.22
N LYS A 122 -22.12 -8.98 -19.03
CA LYS A 122 -22.68 -7.74 -19.61
C LYS A 122 -23.15 -6.75 -18.55
N LYS A 123 -23.90 -7.23 -17.56
CA LYS A 123 -24.41 -6.39 -16.47
C LYS A 123 -23.27 -5.85 -15.60
N LEU A 124 -22.28 -6.68 -15.31
CA LEU A 124 -21.09 -6.26 -14.58
C LEU A 124 -20.29 -5.20 -15.35
N MET A 125 -20.10 -5.39 -16.66
CA MET A 125 -19.43 -4.41 -17.52
C MET A 125 -20.22 -3.11 -17.63
N ALA A 126 -21.55 -3.17 -17.70
CA ALA A 126 -22.40 -1.99 -17.70
C ALA A 126 -22.26 -1.20 -16.38
N TYR A 127 -22.31 -1.90 -15.24
CA TYR A 127 -22.10 -1.29 -13.92
C TYR A 127 -20.72 -0.65 -13.78
N ILE A 128 -19.67 -1.37 -14.16
CA ILE A 128 -18.29 -0.88 -14.12
C ILE A 128 -18.14 0.39 -14.95
N LYS A 129 -18.76 0.44 -16.14
CA LYS A 129 -18.71 1.60 -17.03
C LYS A 129 -19.59 2.76 -16.54
N GLU A 130 -20.78 2.48 -16.02
CA GLU A 130 -21.71 3.49 -15.50
C GLU A 130 -21.16 4.20 -14.27
N HIS A 131 -20.41 3.47 -13.44
CA HIS A 131 -19.78 4.01 -12.23
C HIS A 131 -18.32 4.44 -12.42
N GLY A 132 -17.77 4.38 -13.64
CA GLY A 132 -16.41 4.85 -13.93
C GLY A 132 -15.30 4.09 -13.20
N LEU A 133 -15.56 2.85 -12.77
CA LEU A 133 -14.66 2.10 -11.87
C LEU A 133 -13.31 1.75 -12.52
N ILE A 134 -13.26 1.72 -13.85
CA ILE A 134 -12.03 1.48 -14.61
C ILE A 134 -11.36 2.81 -15.00
N GLU A 135 -12.13 3.82 -15.40
CA GLU A 135 -11.62 5.13 -15.75
C GLU A 135 -10.90 5.79 -14.57
N ASP A 136 -11.45 5.71 -13.35
CA ASP A 136 -10.80 6.23 -12.13
C ASP A 136 -9.44 5.55 -11.85
N MET A 137 -9.31 4.25 -12.14
CA MET A 137 -8.05 3.51 -11.99
C MET A 137 -7.03 3.88 -13.07
N LEU A 138 -7.47 3.97 -14.33
CA LEU A 138 -6.61 4.29 -15.47
C LEU A 138 -6.16 5.77 -15.45
N GLU A 139 -7.02 6.69 -15.03
CA GLU A 139 -6.67 8.10 -14.87
C GLU A 139 -5.66 8.28 -13.73
N ALA A 140 -5.81 7.56 -12.61
CA ALA A 140 -4.85 7.60 -11.52
C ALA A 140 -3.46 7.11 -11.95
N GLU A 141 -3.38 6.01 -12.71
CA GLU A 141 -2.12 5.51 -13.29
C GLU A 141 -1.52 6.48 -14.31
N GLN A 142 -2.32 7.00 -15.26
CA GLN A 142 -1.82 7.92 -16.29
C GLN A 142 -1.30 9.23 -15.69
N LYS A 143 -1.95 9.72 -14.64
CA LYS A 143 -1.54 10.95 -13.94
C LYS A 143 -0.22 10.75 -13.18
N GLU A 144 0.00 9.58 -12.57
CA GLU A 144 1.29 9.21 -11.97
C GLU A 144 2.41 9.13 -13.02
N ILE A 145 2.14 8.49 -14.17
CA ILE A 145 3.10 8.42 -15.29
C ILE A 145 3.45 9.82 -15.82
N GLU A 146 2.46 10.70 -15.97
CA GLU A 146 2.68 12.06 -16.46
C GLU A 146 3.49 12.91 -15.46
N ILE A 147 3.23 12.76 -14.16
CA ILE A 147 4.02 13.41 -13.09
C ILE A 147 5.48 12.94 -13.16
N MET A 148 5.71 11.64 -13.24
CA MET A 148 7.07 11.07 -13.35
C MET A 148 7.79 11.51 -14.63
N ALA A 149 7.07 11.60 -15.76
CA ALA A 149 7.61 12.07 -17.04
C ALA A 149 8.00 13.55 -16.98
N ARG A 150 7.17 14.41 -16.35
CA ARG A 150 7.46 15.84 -16.15
C ARG A 150 8.66 16.06 -15.24
N GLU A 151 8.76 15.31 -14.13
CA GLU A 151 9.90 15.38 -13.22
C GLU A 151 11.20 14.93 -13.91
N SER A 152 11.15 13.87 -14.70
CA SER A 152 12.29 13.37 -15.49
C SER A 152 12.76 14.39 -16.54
N HIS A 153 11.83 15.05 -17.24
CA HIS A 153 12.15 16.11 -18.19
C HIS A 153 12.82 17.32 -17.51
N HIS A 154 12.35 17.70 -16.31
CA HIS A 154 12.95 18.78 -15.53
C HIS A 154 14.36 18.42 -15.02
N LEU A 155 14.58 17.17 -14.60
CA LEU A 155 15.90 16.67 -14.20
C LEU A 155 16.90 16.64 -15.36
N LEU A 156 16.48 16.20 -16.55
CA LEU A 156 17.31 16.21 -17.75
C LEU A 156 17.64 17.63 -18.23
N GLN A 157 16.71 18.58 -18.09
CA GLN A 157 16.98 19.99 -18.40
C GLN A 157 17.96 20.62 -17.41
N ARG A 158 17.90 20.26 -16.11
CA ARG A 158 18.91 20.65 -15.10
C ARG A 158 20.29 20.05 -15.39
N ALA A 159 20.37 18.77 -15.73
CA ALA A 159 21.63 18.10 -16.03
C ALA A 159 22.32 18.63 -17.31
N ARG A 160 21.54 19.14 -18.29
CA ARG A 160 22.09 19.80 -19.48
C ARG A 160 22.52 21.25 -19.26
N SER A 161 22.04 21.89 -18.20
CA SER A 161 22.34 23.30 -17.86
C SER A 161 23.42 23.45 -16.78
N THR A 162 23.84 22.36 -16.12
CA THR A 162 25.08 22.36 -15.35
C THR A 162 26.27 22.44 -16.31
N PRO A 163 27.12 23.49 -16.24
CA PRO A 163 28.33 23.55 -17.04
C PRO A 163 29.21 22.35 -16.70
N ILE A 164 29.76 21.68 -17.71
CA ILE A 164 30.88 20.75 -17.52
C ILE A 164 32.06 21.65 -17.12
N THR A 165 32.19 21.96 -15.83
CA THR A 165 33.32 22.74 -15.35
C THR A 165 34.56 21.88 -15.53
N ASP A 166 35.47 22.38 -16.38
CA ASP A 166 36.78 21.84 -16.69
C ASP A 166 37.46 21.21 -15.47
N SER A 167 38.02 20.01 -15.65
CA SER A 167 39.12 19.53 -14.81
C SER A 167 40.40 20.27 -15.19
N PRO A 168 41.05 21.07 -14.32
CA PRO A 168 42.37 21.61 -14.60
C PRO A 168 43.43 20.78 -13.88
N LYS A 169 44.38 20.33 -14.70
CA LYS A 169 45.64 19.67 -14.35
C LYS A 169 46.43 20.42 -13.28
N MET A 170 47.09 19.63 -12.42
CA MET A 170 48.43 19.82 -11.87
C MET A 170 48.99 21.26 -11.71
N MET A 171 49.25 21.70 -10.47
CA MET A 171 50.44 22.50 -10.15
C MET A 171 50.83 22.46 -8.65
N LYS A 172 51.90 21.70 -8.39
CA LYS A 172 53.04 21.93 -7.47
C LYS A 172 52.78 22.53 -6.07
N LYS A 173 52.99 21.73 -5.02
CA LYS A 173 53.46 22.24 -3.71
C LYS A 173 54.98 22.44 -3.80
N ARG A 174 55.41 23.70 -3.63
CA ARG A 174 56.77 24.06 -3.21
C ARG A 174 57.03 23.50 -1.81
N VAL A 175 58.12 22.76 -1.63
CA VAL A 175 59.15 23.02 -0.61
C VAL A 175 60.48 22.67 -1.26
#